data_AF-A0A067M1C0-F1
#
_entry.id   AF-A0A067M1C0-F1
#
_cell.length_a   1.000
_cell.length_b   1.000
_cell.length_c   1.000
_cell.angle_alpha   90.00
_cell.angle_beta   90.00
_cell.angle_gamma   90.00
#
_symmetry.space_group_name_H-M   'P 1'
#
loop_
_entity.id
_entity.type
_entity.pdbx_description
1 polymer ?
#
loop_
_entity_poly.entity_id
_entity_poly.type
_entity_poly.pdbx_seq_one_letter_code
_entity_poly.pdbx_strand_id
1 'polypeptide(L)'
;MDPTYLNKKIVDLTDAELIALRFMGDNVAPGVKRIVDAEAGQGAPQDDATQPPDSPISPTSPTLFSVLSSNSDACTVVAPDLISEYEMNFYYHGISGNPPKLLWRSNLESDPFPIPPAGTNFYKIPQKTAHGVFNTPLNDVWDTLAPEIIALMKARGLKYSALKTARFSVVEDDKEETLGPIVIWIAVRPNTTNAGAVRDATPDIFDILTAAQITGVVVEWYEGSMRDGSMQSLYPVELGGVRHLEE
;
A
#
# COMPACT_ATOMS: atom_id res chain seq x y z
N MET A 1 -24.93 -16.94 -23.59
CA MET A 1 -23.88 -17.94 -23.26
C MET A 1 -24.59 -19.27 -23.15
N ASP A 2 -24.11 -20.31 -23.84
CA ASP A 2 -24.73 -21.64 -23.78
C ASP A 2 -24.51 -22.25 -22.38
N PRO A 3 -25.56 -22.71 -21.68
CA PRO A 3 -25.45 -23.23 -20.31
C PRO A 3 -24.59 -24.50 -20.19
N THR A 4 -24.29 -25.18 -21.30
CA THR A 4 -23.41 -26.37 -21.30
C THR A 4 -21.95 -26.06 -20.92
N TYR A 5 -21.51 -24.80 -20.98
CA TYR A 5 -20.14 -24.39 -20.63
C TYR A 5 -19.95 -24.04 -19.14
N LEU A 6 -21.02 -23.92 -18.35
CA LEU A 6 -20.93 -23.42 -16.97
C LEU A 6 -20.19 -24.36 -16.01
N ASN A 7 -20.08 -25.65 -16.36
CA ASN A 7 -19.48 -26.67 -15.49
C ASN A 7 -18.14 -27.22 -16.02
N LYS A 8 -17.62 -26.70 -17.14
CA LYS A 8 -16.33 -27.11 -17.69
C LYS A 8 -15.21 -26.21 -17.14
N LYS A 9 -14.07 -26.79 -16.79
CA LYS A 9 -12.87 -25.99 -16.51
C LYS A 9 -12.26 -25.51 -17.82
N ILE A 10 -11.51 -24.41 -17.79
CA ILE A 10 -10.85 -23.83 -18.97
C ILE A 10 -9.93 -24.86 -19.65
N VAL A 11 -9.24 -25.69 -18.86
CA VAL A 11 -8.37 -26.78 -19.33
C VAL A 11 -9.11 -27.92 -20.05
N ASP A 12 -10.44 -28.01 -19.90
CA ASP A 12 -11.27 -29.04 -20.53
C ASP A 12 -11.99 -28.52 -21.80
N LEU A 13 -11.75 -27.27 -22.18
CA LEU A 13 -12.31 -26.66 -23.39
C LEU A 13 -11.41 -26.93 -24.59
N THR A 14 -12.03 -27.31 -25.69
CA THR A 14 -11.34 -27.44 -26.99
C THR A 14 -11.00 -26.07 -27.58
N ASP A 15 -10.01 -26.00 -28.47
CA ASP A 15 -9.62 -24.76 -29.16
C ASP A 15 -10.81 -24.08 -29.86
N ALA A 16 -11.72 -24.87 -30.44
CA ALA A 16 -12.94 -24.36 -31.08
C ALA A 16 -13.90 -23.70 -30.07
N GLU A 17 -14.02 -24.24 -28.86
CA GLU A 17 -14.83 -23.69 -27.77
C GLU A 17 -14.17 -22.41 -27.20
N LEU A 18 -12.85 -22.39 -27.04
CA LEU A 18 -12.09 -21.20 -26.61
C LEU A 18 -12.23 -20.04 -27.60
N ILE A 19 -12.24 -20.33 -28.90
CA ILE A 19 -12.49 -19.33 -29.96
C ILE A 19 -13.95 -18.85 -29.91
N ALA A 20 -14.92 -19.76 -29.79
CA ALA A 20 -16.35 -19.41 -29.73
C ALA A 20 -16.68 -18.52 -28.50
N LEU A 21 -16.00 -18.75 -27.38
CA LEU A 21 -16.12 -17.97 -26.15
C LEU A 21 -15.26 -16.69 -26.14
N ARG A 22 -14.56 -16.38 -27.25
CA ARG A 22 -13.66 -15.23 -27.41
C ARG A 22 -12.49 -15.20 -26.41
N PHE A 23 -12.05 -16.35 -25.92
CA PHE A 23 -10.80 -16.49 -25.18
C PHE A 23 -9.59 -16.60 -26.12
N MET A 24 -9.80 -16.97 -27.39
CA MET A 24 -8.78 -17.00 -28.46
C MET A 24 -9.28 -16.32 -29.75
N GLY A 25 -8.37 -15.67 -30.49
CA GLY A 25 -8.64 -14.97 -31.77
C GLY A 25 -8.04 -13.55 -31.85
N ASP A 26 -8.16 -12.90 -33.00
CA ASP A 26 -7.49 -11.62 -33.30
C ASP A 26 -7.97 -10.42 -32.47
N ASN A 27 -9.07 -10.57 -31.71
CA ASN A 27 -9.71 -9.50 -30.93
C ASN A 27 -9.69 -9.74 -29.41
N VAL A 28 -8.76 -10.56 -28.90
CA VAL A 28 -8.66 -10.88 -27.47
C VAL A 28 -7.78 -9.89 -26.73
N ALA A 29 -8.23 -9.45 -25.55
CA ALA A 29 -7.45 -8.57 -24.68
C ALA A 29 -6.10 -9.23 -24.31
N PRO A 30 -4.95 -8.53 -24.42
CA PRO A 30 -3.61 -9.11 -24.25
C PRO A 30 -3.37 -9.87 -22.94
N GLY A 31 -4.11 -9.53 -21.87
CA GLY A 31 -4.03 -10.20 -20.58
C GLY A 31 -4.69 -11.58 -20.52
N VAL A 32 -5.73 -11.82 -21.34
CA VAL A 32 -6.50 -13.09 -21.34
C VAL A 32 -5.74 -14.18 -22.07
N LYS A 33 -5.10 -13.84 -23.21
CA LYS A 33 -4.27 -14.77 -23.98
C LYS A 33 -3.13 -15.37 -23.14
N ARG A 34 -2.52 -14.53 -22.29
CA ARG A 34 -1.45 -14.94 -21.37
C ARG A 34 -1.85 -16.00 -20.35
N ILE A 35 -3.11 -16.01 -19.91
CA ILE A 35 -3.61 -16.96 -18.91
C ILE A 35 -3.90 -18.30 -19.58
N VAL A 36 -4.51 -18.28 -20.78
CA VAL A 36 -4.82 -19.49 -21.55
C VAL A 36 -3.54 -20.18 -22.03
N ASP A 37 -2.56 -19.43 -22.53
CA ASP A 37 -1.27 -19.99 -22.98
C ASP A 37 -0.46 -20.55 -21.80
N ALA A 38 -0.60 -20.00 -20.59
CA ALA A 38 0.07 -20.50 -19.39
C ALA A 38 -0.54 -21.82 -18.88
N GLU A 39 -1.85 -22.02 -19.02
CA GLU A 39 -2.52 -23.27 -18.64
C GLU A 39 -2.39 -24.37 -19.72
N ALA A 40 -2.28 -24.01 -21.00
CA ALA A 40 -2.09 -24.97 -22.09
C ALA A 40 -0.65 -25.52 -22.21
N GLY A 41 0.33 -24.88 -21.57
CA GLY A 41 1.76 -25.17 -21.72
C GLY A 41 2.34 -26.29 -20.83
N GLN A 42 1.57 -26.90 -19.92
CA GLN A 42 2.08 -28.00 -19.08
C GLN A 42 1.87 -29.38 -19.73
N GLY A 43 2.65 -29.65 -20.77
CA GLY A 43 2.96 -31.00 -21.24
C GLY A 43 4.27 -31.50 -20.64
N ALA A 44 4.23 -32.65 -19.96
CA ALA A 44 5.33 -33.25 -19.20
C ALA A 44 6.61 -33.57 -20.02
N PRO A 45 7.75 -33.75 -19.32
CA PRO A 45 8.28 -35.10 -19.19
C PRO A 45 8.52 -35.52 -17.73
N GLN A 46 8.18 -36.77 -17.42
CA GLN A 46 8.73 -37.51 -16.28
C GLN A 46 10.24 -37.73 -16.49
N ASP A 47 11.08 -37.23 -15.60
CA ASP A 47 11.90 -38.09 -14.73
C ASP A 47 12.68 -37.29 -13.68
N ASP A 48 12.75 -37.91 -12.51
CA ASP A 48 13.75 -37.80 -11.45
C ASP A 48 13.81 -36.56 -10.52
N ALA A 49 14.19 -36.87 -9.28
CA ALA A 49 14.01 -36.11 -8.05
C ALA A 49 14.57 -34.68 -8.05
N THR A 50 13.74 -33.71 -7.61
CA THR A 50 14.02 -32.74 -6.52
C THR A 50 12.78 -31.83 -6.39
N GLN A 51 12.06 -31.95 -5.28
CA GLN A 51 10.97 -31.07 -4.91
C GLN A 51 11.49 -29.62 -4.78
N PRO A 52 11.01 -28.64 -5.58
CA PRO A 52 11.31 -27.25 -5.30
C PRO A 52 10.56 -26.83 -4.02
N PRO A 53 11.18 -26.02 -3.14
CA PRO A 53 10.51 -25.56 -1.94
C PRO A 53 9.29 -24.72 -2.32
N ASP A 54 8.13 -25.09 -1.77
CA ASP A 54 6.91 -24.28 -1.81
C ASP A 54 7.25 -22.86 -1.33
N SER A 55 7.39 -21.94 -2.27
CA SER A 55 7.48 -20.53 -1.92
C SER A 55 6.09 -20.09 -1.51
N PRO A 56 5.88 -19.59 -0.27
CA PRO A 56 4.56 -19.18 0.16
C PRO A 56 4.07 -18.05 -0.75
N ILE A 57 2.99 -18.29 -1.47
CA ILE A 57 2.30 -17.26 -2.26
C ILE A 57 1.74 -16.26 -1.26
N SER A 58 2.32 -15.06 -1.20
CA SER A 58 1.75 -13.96 -0.42
C SER A 58 0.31 -13.67 -0.90
N PRO A 59 -0.66 -13.52 0.02
CA PRO A 59 -2.05 -13.31 -0.36
C PRO A 59 -2.21 -12.00 -1.15
N THR A 60 -3.10 -12.02 -2.16
CA THR A 60 -3.49 -10.80 -2.88
C THR A 60 -4.31 -9.89 -1.97
N SER A 61 -4.33 -8.57 -2.23
CA SER A 61 -5.07 -7.59 -1.41
C SER A 61 -6.57 -7.92 -1.24
N PRO A 62 -7.30 -8.38 -2.27
CA PRO A 62 -8.69 -8.84 -2.10
C PRO A 62 -8.81 -10.05 -1.17
N THR A 63 -7.90 -11.03 -1.27
CA THR A 63 -7.88 -12.21 -0.39
C THR A 63 -7.61 -11.80 1.05
N LEU A 64 -6.60 -10.96 1.27
CA LEU A 64 -6.24 -10.44 2.59
C LEU A 64 -7.39 -9.65 3.20
N PHE A 65 -8.12 -8.89 2.38
CA PHE A 65 -9.31 -8.17 2.84
C PHE A 65 -10.41 -9.11 3.31
N SER A 66 -10.76 -10.15 2.55
CA SER A 66 -11.79 -11.10 2.96
C SER A 66 -11.44 -11.78 4.29
N VAL A 67 -10.16 -12.09 4.51
CA VAL A 67 -9.66 -12.67 5.77
C VAL A 67 -9.78 -11.68 6.92
N LEU A 68 -9.25 -10.46 6.77
CA LEU A 68 -9.22 -9.49 7.87
C LEU A 68 -10.59 -8.88 8.17
N SER A 69 -11.39 -8.57 7.16
CA SER A 69 -12.73 -8.00 7.34
C SER A 69 -13.71 -8.96 8.03
N SER A 70 -13.46 -10.27 7.93
CA SER A 70 -14.27 -11.30 8.60
C SER A 70 -13.77 -11.63 10.01
N ASN A 71 -12.59 -11.15 10.40
CA ASN A 71 -11.98 -11.39 11.69
C ASN A 71 -12.19 -10.18 12.61
N SER A 72 -13.07 -10.31 13.60
CA SER A 72 -13.35 -9.23 14.56
C SER A 72 -12.09 -8.76 15.30
N ASP A 73 -11.14 -9.66 15.57
CA ASP A 73 -9.90 -9.31 16.26
C ASP A 73 -8.99 -8.44 15.37
N ALA A 74 -9.00 -8.67 14.05
CA ALA A 74 -8.23 -7.88 13.10
C ALA A 74 -8.72 -6.43 12.98
N CYS A 75 -9.99 -6.17 13.27
CA CYS A 75 -10.58 -4.83 13.32
C CYS A 75 -10.51 -4.19 14.72
N THR A 76 -10.05 -4.94 15.74
CA THR A 76 -9.96 -4.45 17.11
C THR A 76 -8.58 -3.86 17.36
N VAL A 77 -8.53 -2.66 17.93
CA VAL A 77 -7.28 -2.05 18.39
C VAL A 77 -6.91 -2.66 19.75
N VAL A 78 -5.70 -3.23 19.84
CA VAL A 78 -5.21 -3.86 21.08
C VAL A 78 -3.94 -3.13 21.52
N ALA A 79 -3.94 -2.61 22.74
CA ALA A 79 -2.75 -2.00 23.31
C ALA A 79 -1.57 -3.00 23.34
N PRO A 80 -0.33 -2.56 23.04
CA PRO A 80 0.12 -1.17 22.92
C PRO A 80 -0.03 -0.58 21.51
N ASP A 81 -0.40 -1.40 20.52
CA ASP A 81 -0.43 -1.04 19.11
C ASP A 81 -1.79 -0.41 18.78
N LEU A 82 -1.81 0.92 18.74
CA LEU A 82 -3.03 1.73 18.60
C LEU A 82 -3.66 1.68 17.19
N ILE A 83 -3.28 0.71 16.37
CA ILE A 83 -3.74 0.51 14.99
C ILE A 83 -4.19 -0.94 14.83
N SER A 84 -5.38 -1.13 14.28
CA SER A 84 -5.91 -2.46 13.99
C SER A 84 -5.14 -3.14 12.86
N GLU A 85 -5.10 -4.48 12.83
CA GLU A 85 -4.47 -5.21 11.72
C GLU A 85 -5.12 -4.84 10.37
N TYR A 86 -6.43 -4.62 10.37
CA TYR A 86 -7.17 -4.14 9.21
C TYR A 86 -6.66 -2.77 8.74
N GLU A 87 -6.57 -1.78 9.63
CA GLU A 87 -6.08 -0.45 9.29
C GLU A 87 -4.62 -0.49 8.81
N MET A 88 -3.75 -1.24 9.48
CA MET A 88 -2.34 -1.41 9.08
C MET A 88 -2.19 -1.81 7.60
N ASN A 89 -3.06 -2.70 7.11
CA ASN A 89 -2.97 -3.24 5.75
C ASN A 89 -3.76 -2.42 4.70
N PHE A 90 -4.81 -1.69 5.11
CA PHE A 90 -5.71 -1.00 4.17
C PHE A 90 -5.67 0.53 4.24
N TYR A 91 -4.92 1.13 5.16
CA TYR A 91 -4.84 2.59 5.29
C TYR A 91 -4.42 3.29 3.99
N TYR A 92 -3.51 2.68 3.23
CA TYR A 92 -3.00 3.19 1.95
C TYR A 92 -3.61 2.48 0.73
N HIS A 93 -4.77 1.84 0.89
CA HIS A 93 -5.49 1.22 -0.23
C HIS A 93 -5.65 2.23 -1.38
N GLY A 94 -5.47 1.80 -2.63
CA GLY A 94 -5.54 2.67 -3.81
C GLY A 94 -4.21 3.25 -4.28
N ILE A 95 -3.22 3.45 -3.40
CA ILE A 95 -1.94 4.07 -3.78
C ILE A 95 -1.12 3.17 -4.72
N SER A 96 -1.12 1.86 -4.47
CA SER A 96 -0.50 0.86 -5.34
C SER A 96 -1.16 -0.51 -5.16
N GLY A 97 -0.80 -1.48 -6.00
CA GLY A 97 -1.31 -2.85 -5.88
C GLY A 97 -0.88 -3.57 -4.59
N ASN A 98 0.24 -3.15 -4.00
CA ASN A 98 0.77 -3.65 -2.72
C ASN A 98 1.26 -2.46 -1.88
N PRO A 99 0.33 -1.71 -1.27
CA PRO A 99 0.68 -0.51 -0.54
C PRO A 99 1.53 -0.84 0.70
N PRO A 100 2.34 0.12 1.19
CA PRO A 100 3.09 -0.08 2.41
C PRO A 100 2.17 -0.28 3.62
N LYS A 101 2.67 -0.97 4.64
CA LYS A 101 1.95 -1.14 5.90
C LYS A 101 2.08 0.10 6.77
N LEU A 102 0.96 0.63 7.25
CA LEU A 102 0.96 1.72 8.21
C LEU A 102 1.49 1.20 9.55
N LEU A 103 2.41 1.94 10.16
CA LEU A 103 2.95 1.63 11.49
C LEU A 103 2.33 2.50 12.58
N TRP A 104 2.16 3.79 12.33
CA TRP A 104 1.52 4.73 13.25
C TRP A 104 1.09 6.03 12.55
N ARG A 105 0.05 6.71 13.04
CA ARG A 105 -0.34 8.05 12.59
C ARG A 105 -0.81 8.93 13.74
N SER A 106 -0.60 10.24 13.63
CA SER A 106 -0.86 11.18 14.73
C SER A 106 -2.32 11.57 14.93
N ASN A 107 -3.17 11.35 13.93
CA ASN A 107 -4.57 11.78 13.95
C ASN A 107 -5.55 10.64 14.29
N LEU A 108 -5.09 9.56 14.94
CA LEU A 108 -5.90 8.37 15.27
C LEU A 108 -7.21 8.71 15.97
N GLU A 109 -7.18 9.61 16.97
CA GLU A 109 -8.36 9.98 17.76
C GLU A 109 -9.31 10.91 17.02
N SER A 110 -8.78 11.86 16.25
CA SER A 110 -9.58 12.87 15.55
C SER A 110 -10.16 12.37 14.22
N ASP A 111 -9.57 11.33 13.65
CA ASP A 111 -9.87 10.79 12.31
C ASP A 111 -9.81 9.25 12.35
N PRO A 112 -10.80 8.57 12.92
CA PRO A 112 -10.79 7.11 13.02
C PRO A 112 -10.89 6.46 11.63
N PHE A 113 -10.14 5.37 11.41
CA PHE A 113 -10.21 4.64 10.14
C PHE A 113 -11.51 3.83 10.06
N PRO A 114 -12.28 3.92 8.95
CA PRO A 114 -13.58 3.26 8.87
C PRO A 114 -13.42 1.74 8.85
N ILE A 115 -14.08 1.08 9.81
CA ILE A 115 -14.20 -0.38 9.83
C ILE A 115 -15.40 -0.75 8.95
N PRO A 116 -15.21 -1.54 7.88
CA PRO A 116 -16.29 -1.92 6.98
C PRO A 116 -17.25 -2.89 7.69
N PRO A 117 -18.57 -2.79 7.44
CA PRO A 117 -19.52 -3.83 7.82
C PRO A 117 -19.12 -5.20 7.24
N ALA A 118 -19.47 -6.28 7.94
CA ALA A 118 -19.25 -7.63 7.44
C ALA A 118 -19.95 -7.83 6.08
N GLY A 119 -19.24 -8.44 5.13
CA GLY A 119 -19.73 -8.65 3.76
C GLY A 119 -19.57 -7.44 2.82
N THR A 120 -18.91 -6.37 3.26
CA THR A 120 -18.53 -5.25 2.38
C THR A 120 -17.64 -5.76 1.25
N ASN A 121 -17.89 -5.32 0.01
CA ASN A 121 -17.03 -5.66 -1.12
C ASN A 121 -15.72 -4.88 -1.10
N PHE A 122 -14.60 -5.50 -1.50
CA PHE A 122 -13.27 -4.89 -1.51
C PHE A 122 -13.20 -3.53 -2.23
N TYR A 123 -13.92 -3.37 -3.35
CA TYR A 123 -13.92 -2.12 -4.12
C TYR A 123 -14.61 -0.94 -3.40
N LYS A 124 -15.30 -1.19 -2.29
CA LYS A 124 -15.94 -0.15 -1.46
C LYS A 124 -15.01 0.38 -0.37
N ILE A 125 -13.82 -0.18 -0.22
CA ILE A 125 -12.82 0.36 0.71
C ILE A 125 -12.37 1.73 0.18
N PRO A 126 -12.26 2.75 1.04
CA PRO A 126 -11.76 4.06 0.64
C PRO A 126 -10.43 3.96 -0.11
N GLN A 127 -10.37 4.55 -1.30
CA GLN A 127 -9.16 4.58 -2.12
C GLN A 127 -8.42 5.90 -1.92
N LYS A 128 -7.11 5.79 -1.66
CA LYS A 128 -6.21 6.92 -1.52
C LYS A 128 -5.43 7.17 -2.80
N THR A 129 -5.32 8.46 -3.14
CA THR A 129 -4.35 8.95 -4.12
C THR A 129 -3.35 9.85 -3.42
N ALA A 130 -2.06 9.61 -3.65
CA ALA A 130 -0.99 10.44 -3.09
C ALA A 130 -0.75 11.67 -3.98
N HIS A 131 -0.68 12.84 -3.36
CA HIS A 131 -0.43 14.13 -4.00
C HIS A 131 0.80 14.79 -3.39
N GLY A 132 1.53 15.54 -4.20
CA GLY A 132 2.61 16.39 -3.71
C GLY A 132 2.08 17.59 -2.91
N VAL A 133 2.93 18.14 -2.04
CA VAL A 133 2.64 19.35 -1.27
C VAL A 133 3.30 20.54 -1.96
N PHE A 134 2.47 21.49 -2.44
CA PHE A 134 2.94 22.67 -3.15
C PHE A 134 2.24 23.92 -2.62
N ASN A 135 2.93 25.07 -2.73
CA ASN A 135 2.38 26.38 -2.38
C ASN A 135 1.88 26.47 -0.92
N THR A 136 2.62 25.88 0.02
CA THR A 136 2.32 25.94 1.45
C THR A 136 3.49 26.54 2.23
N PRO A 137 3.27 27.13 3.43
CA PRO A 137 4.36 27.63 4.27
C PRO A 137 5.41 26.57 4.60
N LEU A 138 5.04 25.28 4.59
CA LEU A 138 5.98 24.18 4.79
C LEU A 138 7.04 24.12 3.68
N ASN A 139 6.69 24.44 2.44
CA ASN A 139 7.63 24.40 1.31
C ASN A 139 8.80 25.38 1.51
N ASP A 140 8.53 26.55 2.10
CA ASP A 140 9.54 27.61 2.29
C ASP A 140 10.58 27.25 3.36
N VAL A 141 10.23 26.37 4.29
CA VAL A 141 11.07 25.99 5.44
C VAL A 141 11.54 24.53 5.40
N TRP A 142 11.07 23.73 4.44
CA TRP A 142 11.31 22.28 4.40
C TRP A 142 12.80 21.92 4.35
N ASP A 143 13.60 22.68 3.62
CA ASP A 143 15.06 22.46 3.50
C ASP A 143 15.80 22.62 4.84
N THR A 144 15.19 23.30 5.81
CA THR A 144 15.69 23.43 7.18
C THR A 144 15.11 22.35 8.09
N LEU A 145 13.79 22.10 8.01
CA LEU A 145 13.11 21.17 8.92
C LEU A 145 13.44 19.70 8.64
N ALA A 146 13.57 19.30 7.37
CA ALA A 146 13.83 17.91 7.02
C ALA A 146 15.14 17.39 7.61
N PRO A 147 16.28 18.11 7.54
CA PRO A 147 17.49 17.73 8.25
C PRO A 147 17.34 17.61 9.77
N GLU A 148 16.58 18.51 10.42
CA GLU A 148 16.34 18.44 11.87
C GLU A 148 15.53 17.21 12.26
N ILE A 149 14.48 16.90 11.51
CA ILE A 149 13.66 15.68 11.70
C ILE A 149 14.53 14.42 11.48
N ILE A 150 15.41 14.42 10.47
CA ILE A 150 16.35 13.31 10.25
C ILE A 150 17.33 13.17 11.41
N ALA A 151 17.90 14.27 11.90
CA ALA A 151 18.82 14.26 13.02
C ALA A 151 18.14 13.72 14.29
N LEU A 152 16.90 14.14 14.55
CA LEU A 152 16.06 13.63 15.62
C LEU A 152 15.84 12.12 15.51
N MET A 153 15.44 11.63 14.33
CA MET A 153 15.25 10.19 14.09
C MET A 153 16.53 9.40 14.32
N LYS A 154 17.67 9.91 13.83
CA LYS A 154 18.99 9.30 14.07
C LYS A 154 19.35 9.26 15.54
N ALA A 155 19.13 10.35 16.28
CA ALA A 155 19.39 10.42 17.72
C ALA A 155 18.52 9.44 18.52
N ARG A 156 17.29 9.19 18.08
CA ARG A 156 16.38 8.18 18.65
C ARG A 156 16.64 6.76 18.16
N GLY A 157 17.66 6.53 17.33
CA GLY A 157 17.99 5.20 16.78
C GLY A 157 17.00 4.68 15.73
N LEU A 158 16.10 5.53 15.22
CA LEU A 158 15.12 5.16 14.20
C LEU A 158 15.79 5.09 12.82
N LYS A 159 15.77 3.90 12.23
CA LYS A 159 16.36 3.66 10.91
C LYS A 159 15.36 4.02 9.81
N TYR A 160 15.25 5.31 9.49
CA TYR A 160 14.42 5.76 8.38
C TYR A 160 14.95 5.30 7.01
N SER A 161 14.04 5.16 6.05
CA SER A 161 14.33 4.91 4.64
C SER A 161 13.96 6.11 3.78
N ALA A 162 12.90 6.85 4.13
CA ALA A 162 12.43 8.01 3.39
C ALA A 162 11.76 9.02 4.32
N LEU A 163 11.89 10.31 4.00
CA LEU A 163 11.15 11.40 4.62
C LEU A 163 10.55 12.25 3.49
N LYS A 164 9.23 12.35 3.43
CA LYS A 164 8.51 13.06 2.36
C LYS A 164 7.39 13.92 2.94
N THR A 165 6.92 14.87 2.15
CA THR A 165 5.65 15.56 2.37
C THR A 165 4.64 15.05 1.36
N ALA A 166 3.41 14.83 1.79
CA ALA A 166 2.32 14.37 0.93
C ALA A 166 0.98 14.99 1.34
N ARG A 167 0.00 14.91 0.45
CA ARG A 167 -1.43 14.91 0.82
C ARG A 167 -2.04 13.64 0.27
N PHE A 168 -3.06 13.13 0.94
CA PHE A 168 -3.85 12.03 0.40
C PHE A 168 -5.24 12.54 0.10
N SER A 169 -5.71 12.30 -1.12
CA SER A 169 -7.14 12.36 -1.36
C SER A 169 -7.76 11.00 -1.08
N VAL A 170 -9.01 11.00 -0.62
CA VAL A 170 -9.78 9.79 -0.35
C VAL A 170 -11.03 9.82 -1.24
N VAL A 171 -11.24 8.75 -1.98
CA VAL A 171 -12.48 8.48 -2.73
C VAL A 171 -13.20 7.33 -2.03
N GLU A 172 -14.44 7.57 -1.65
CA GLU A 172 -15.34 6.56 -1.09
C GLU A 172 -16.51 6.32 -2.04
N ASP A 173 -17.16 5.16 -1.92
CA ASP A 173 -18.35 4.80 -2.72
C ASP A 173 -19.39 5.92 -2.64
N ASP A 174 -19.81 6.42 -3.80
CA ASP A 174 -20.80 7.51 -3.96
C ASP A 174 -20.46 8.84 -3.27
N LYS A 175 -19.18 9.10 -2.93
CA LYS A 175 -18.74 10.39 -2.36
C LYS A 175 -17.74 11.11 -3.23
N GLU A 176 -17.76 12.45 -3.14
CA GLU A 176 -16.74 13.28 -3.77
C GLU A 176 -15.36 13.06 -3.14
N GLU A 177 -14.34 13.18 -3.97
CA GLU A 177 -12.94 13.09 -3.56
C GLU A 177 -12.63 14.17 -2.52
N THR A 178 -12.18 13.75 -1.34
CA THR A 178 -11.82 14.66 -0.25
C THR A 178 -10.31 14.73 -0.10
N LEU A 179 -9.72 15.92 -0.18
CA LEU A 179 -8.29 16.13 0.02
C LEU A 179 -7.97 16.30 1.51
N GLY A 180 -7.12 15.42 2.03
CA GLY A 180 -6.67 15.42 3.42
C GLY A 180 -5.63 16.51 3.76
N PRO A 181 -5.20 16.55 5.03
CA PRO A 181 -4.21 17.50 5.50
C PRO A 181 -2.83 17.23 4.89
N ILE A 182 -1.88 18.14 5.15
CA ILE A 182 -0.47 17.90 4.85
C ILE A 182 0.03 16.78 5.77
N VAL A 183 0.71 15.81 5.19
CA VAL A 183 1.30 14.67 5.87
C VAL A 183 2.82 14.73 5.79
N ILE A 184 3.49 14.66 6.93
CA ILE A 184 4.90 14.27 7.02
C ILE A 184 4.93 12.74 6.94
N TRP A 185 5.29 12.22 5.79
CA TRP A 185 5.17 10.81 5.44
C TRP A 185 6.54 10.11 5.54
N ILE A 186 6.71 9.29 6.57
CA ILE A 186 8.00 8.75 6.99
C ILE A 186 8.05 7.25 6.79
N ALA A 187 8.97 6.78 5.95
CA ALA A 187 9.26 5.36 5.82
C ALA A 187 10.34 4.96 6.82
N VAL A 188 10.12 3.88 7.56
CA VAL A 188 11.14 3.22 8.39
C VAL A 188 11.54 1.89 7.77
N ARG A 189 12.79 1.48 7.98
CA ARG A 189 13.26 0.18 7.51
C ARG A 189 12.43 -0.94 8.14
N PRO A 190 11.93 -1.90 7.34
CA PRO A 190 11.12 -2.98 7.87
C PRO A 190 11.84 -3.73 9.00
N ASN A 191 11.10 -4.12 10.04
CA ASN A 191 11.60 -4.87 11.20
C ASN A 191 12.72 -4.17 12.00
N THR A 192 12.82 -2.84 11.93
CA THR A 192 13.83 -2.08 12.69
C THR A 192 13.27 -1.23 13.83
N THR A 193 11.95 -1.10 13.89
CA THR A 193 11.23 -0.33 14.92
C THR A 193 9.81 -0.87 15.09
N ASN A 194 9.02 -0.29 15.98
CA ASN A 194 7.62 -0.66 16.23
C ASN A 194 6.75 0.60 16.41
N ALA A 195 5.42 0.42 16.43
CA ALA A 195 4.44 1.50 16.55
C ALA A 195 4.66 2.37 17.80
N GLY A 196 4.98 1.76 18.94
CA GLY A 196 5.26 2.48 20.19
C GLY A 196 6.46 3.43 20.06
N ALA A 197 7.56 2.97 19.47
CA ALA A 197 8.76 3.79 19.32
C ALA A 197 8.56 4.99 18.39
N VAL A 198 7.81 4.83 17.29
CA VAL A 198 7.52 5.95 16.37
C VAL A 198 6.45 6.90 16.92
N ARG A 199 5.46 6.39 17.67
CA ARG A 199 4.53 7.20 18.45
C ARG A 199 5.28 8.09 19.43
N ASP A 200 6.18 7.51 20.22
CA ASP A 200 6.92 8.21 21.26
C ASP A 200 7.94 9.22 20.70
N ALA A 201 8.28 9.12 19.40
CA ALA A 201 9.12 10.07 18.68
C ALA A 201 8.35 11.20 18.02
N THR A 202 7.04 11.05 17.83
CA THR A 202 6.23 12.02 17.09
C THR A 202 6.09 13.37 17.79
N PRO A 203 5.95 13.48 19.13
CA PRO A 203 5.89 14.77 19.81
C PRO A 203 7.09 15.68 19.50
N ASP A 204 8.30 15.13 19.49
CA ASP A 204 9.51 15.90 19.15
C ASP A 204 9.50 16.41 17.69
N ILE A 205 8.89 15.68 16.76
CA ILE A 205 8.70 16.15 15.38
C ILE A 205 7.71 17.32 15.37
N PHE A 206 6.64 17.25 16.16
CA PHE A 206 5.71 18.37 16.30
C PHE A 206 6.36 19.59 16.94
N ASP A 207 7.29 19.42 17.88
CA ASP A 207 8.03 20.54 18.46
C ASP A 207 8.89 21.26 17.40
N ILE A 208 9.57 20.52 16.53
CA ILE A 208 10.31 21.08 15.38
C ILE A 208 9.38 21.87 14.45
N LEU A 209 8.23 21.28 14.09
CA LEU A 209 7.25 21.91 13.19
C LEU A 209 6.63 23.17 13.83
N THR A 210 6.31 23.10 15.11
CA THR A 210 5.68 24.19 15.88
C THR A 210 6.65 25.36 16.07
N ALA A 211 7.94 25.09 16.30
CA ALA A 211 8.97 26.12 16.36
C ALA A 211 9.06 26.94 15.06
N ALA A 212 8.75 26.30 13.92
CA ALA A 212 8.65 26.94 12.61
C ALA A 212 7.25 27.44 12.25
N GLN A 213 6.31 27.45 13.21
CA GLN A 213 4.90 27.87 13.03
C GLN A 213 4.13 27.05 11.99
N ILE A 214 4.57 25.82 11.71
CA ILE A 214 3.85 24.87 10.86
C ILE A 214 2.81 24.14 11.71
N THR A 215 1.54 24.30 11.35
CA THR A 215 0.39 23.71 12.05
C THR A 215 -0.53 22.97 11.08
N GLY A 216 -1.47 22.17 11.60
CA GLY A 216 -2.44 21.43 10.78
C GLY A 216 -1.83 20.30 9.94
N VAL A 217 -0.68 19.77 10.38
CA VAL A 217 0.01 18.66 9.73
C VAL A 217 -0.21 17.35 10.50
N VAL A 218 -0.20 16.24 9.78
CA VAL A 218 -0.27 14.88 10.34
C VAL A 218 1.09 14.21 10.13
N VAL A 219 1.55 13.44 11.10
CA VAL A 219 2.75 12.60 10.95
C VAL A 219 2.30 11.15 10.77
N GLU A 220 2.73 10.53 9.68
CA GLU A 220 2.42 9.13 9.36
C GLU A 220 3.71 8.34 9.16
N TRP A 221 3.78 7.18 9.80
CA TRP A 221 4.90 6.26 9.74
C TRP A 221 4.47 4.97 9.08
N TYR A 222 5.29 4.47 8.16
CA TYR A 222 5.04 3.22 7.46
C TYR A 222 6.32 2.41 7.29
N GLU A 223 6.18 1.09 7.16
CA GLU A 223 7.31 0.25 6.81
C GLU A 223 7.59 0.32 5.31
N GLY A 224 8.82 0.65 4.95
CA GLY A 224 9.24 0.74 3.55
C GLY A 224 10.75 0.61 3.42
N SER A 225 11.20 -0.26 2.52
CA SER A 225 12.61 -0.33 2.10
C SER A 225 12.77 0.38 0.77
N MET A 226 13.77 1.27 0.65
CA MET A 226 14.31 1.58 -0.67
C MET A 226 15.06 0.33 -1.15
N ARG A 227 14.55 -0.36 -2.17
CA ARG A 227 15.40 -1.28 -2.92
C ARG A 227 16.24 -0.45 -3.87
N ASP A 228 17.54 -0.70 -3.82
CA ASP A 228 18.53 -0.10 -4.69
C ASP A 228 18.03 -0.09 -6.15
N GLY A 229 18.01 1.10 -6.75
CA GLY A 229 17.66 1.33 -8.16
C GLY A 229 16.21 1.13 -8.63
N SER A 230 15.29 0.59 -7.82
CA SER A 230 13.88 0.50 -8.19
C SER A 230 12.97 0.84 -7.02
N MET A 231 12.46 2.07 -7.07
CA MET A 231 11.28 2.42 -6.32
C MET A 231 10.17 1.45 -6.73
N GLN A 232 9.67 0.62 -5.80
CA GLN A 232 8.36 0.00 -6.00
C GLN A 232 7.41 1.16 -6.33
N SER A 233 6.96 1.19 -7.58
CA SER A 233 6.44 2.38 -8.24
C SER A 233 5.31 3.03 -7.44
N LEU A 234 5.64 4.08 -6.70
CA LEU A 234 4.71 4.98 -6.02
C LEU A 234 4.58 6.32 -6.76
N TYR A 235 5.01 6.39 -8.04
CA TYR A 235 4.88 7.60 -8.85
C TYR A 235 4.25 7.28 -10.21
N PRO A 236 3.12 7.92 -10.59
CA PRO A 236 2.96 8.35 -11.96
C PRO A 236 4.04 9.39 -12.30
N VAL A 237 4.57 9.27 -13.51
CA VAL A 237 5.73 9.98 -14.04
C VAL A 237 5.57 11.52 -13.96
N GLU A 238 6.67 12.19 -13.61
CA GLU A 238 6.92 13.65 -13.57
C GLU A 238 6.60 14.42 -12.29
N LEU A 239 7.46 14.30 -11.27
CA LEU A 239 7.75 15.40 -10.34
C LEU A 239 9.24 15.32 -9.93
N GLY A 240 10.05 16.24 -10.48
CA GLY A 240 11.49 16.24 -10.40
C GLY A 240 12.07 16.58 -9.02
N GLY A 241 13.31 16.12 -8.80
CA GLY A 241 14.19 16.61 -7.73
C GLY A 241 14.69 15.56 -6.74
N VAL A 242 15.14 14.38 -7.18
CA VAL A 242 15.88 13.46 -6.31
C VAL A 242 17.36 13.84 -6.33
N ARG A 243 17.90 14.32 -5.21
CA ARG A 243 19.35 14.34 -4.98
C ARG A 243 19.74 13.05 -4.23
N HIS A 244 20.57 12.26 -4.90
CA HIS A 244 21.33 11.15 -4.32
C HIS A 244 22.28 11.68 -3.25
N LEU A 245 22.28 11.05 -2.08
CA LEU A 245 23.42 11.03 -1.17
C LEU A 245 23.64 9.58 -0.76
N GLU A 246 24.63 8.96 -1.39
CA GLU A 246 25.29 7.75 -0.91
C GLU A 246 26.16 8.13 0.30
N GLU A 247 26.02 7.36 1.39
CA GLU A 247 27.13 6.96 2.27
C GLU A 247 26.91 5.50 2.70
#